data_AF-A0A849QGH6-F1
#
_entry.id   AF-A0A849QGH6-F1
#
_cell.length_a   1.000
_cell.length_b   1.000
_cell.length_c   1.000
_cell.angle_alpha   90.00
_cell.angle_beta   90.00
_cell.angle_gamma   90.00
#
_symmetry.space_group_name_H-M   'P 1'
#
loop_
_entity.id
_entity.type
_entity.pdbx_description
1 polymer ?
#
loop_
_entity_poly.entity_id
_entity_poly.type
_entity_poly.pdbx_seq_one_letter_code
_entity_poly.pdbx_strand_id
1 'polypeptide(L)'
;GGVKLLRGLASIPRKKRSKRIREIIDQEVEIILDNRIYKYLRAPDGSRKDKAGWKRFGFPMFYQSDALEVLDLLTGLEVHDERMQDAIDLVIVNRPEDGKWLLKDTFNGKMLCDIEVKYKPSKWITLRALRVLRRYYGE
;
A
#
# COMPACT_ATOMS: atom_id res chain seq x y z
N GLY A 1 -2.96 -12.03 2.84
CA GLY A 1 -3.95 -12.05 3.94
C GLY A 1 -3.88 -10.78 4.77
N GLY A 2 -2.80 -10.60 5.55
CA GLY A 2 -2.68 -9.57 6.59
C GLY A 2 -3.14 -8.15 6.22
N VAL A 3 -2.74 -7.63 5.04
CA VAL A 3 -3.13 -6.28 4.60
C VAL A 3 -4.66 -6.06 4.57
N LYS A 4 -5.44 -7.06 4.13
CA LYS A 4 -6.90 -6.92 4.04
C LYS A 4 -7.55 -7.01 5.43
N LEU A 5 -7.01 -7.87 6.31
CA LEU A 5 -7.40 -7.93 7.72
C LEU A 5 -7.13 -6.58 8.40
N LEU A 6 -5.90 -6.07 8.27
CA LEU A 6 -5.50 -4.78 8.82
C LEU A 6 -6.39 -3.64 8.31
N ARG A 7 -6.72 -3.61 7.02
CA ARG A 7 -7.68 -2.64 6.48
C ARG A 7 -9.04 -2.72 7.16
N GLY A 8 -9.59 -3.92 7.32
CA GLY A 8 -10.87 -4.12 7.99
C GLY A 8 -10.85 -3.57 9.42
N LEU A 9 -9.84 -3.93 10.20
CA LEU A 9 -9.67 -3.45 11.58
C LEU A 9 -9.40 -1.94 11.65
N ALA A 10 -8.58 -1.41 10.75
CA ALA A 10 -8.29 0.02 10.65
C ALA A 10 -9.53 0.86 10.28
N SER A 11 -10.52 0.26 9.62
CA SER A 11 -11.76 0.93 9.25
C SER A 11 -12.69 1.17 10.45
N ILE A 12 -12.46 0.48 11.58
CA ILE A 12 -13.17 0.74 12.83
C ILE A 12 -12.72 2.10 13.38
N PRO A 13 -13.64 3.03 13.71
CA PRO A 13 -13.29 4.32 14.29
C PRO A 13 -12.40 4.17 15.52
N ARG A 14 -11.34 4.99 15.63
CA ARG A 14 -10.32 4.88 16.71
C ARG A 14 -10.94 4.75 18.12
N LYS A 15 -11.96 5.56 18.42
CA LYS A 15 -12.69 5.55 19.70
C LYS A 15 -13.45 4.25 19.99
N LYS A 16 -13.73 3.43 18.96
CA LYS A 16 -14.46 2.15 19.05
C LYS A 16 -13.53 0.92 19.01
N ARG A 17 -12.21 1.11 18.86
CA ARG A 17 -11.27 -0.02 18.85
C ARG A 17 -11.09 -0.53 20.28
N SER A 18 -11.31 -1.81 20.51
CA SER A 18 -10.99 -2.46 21.78
C SER A 18 -9.47 -2.55 21.98
N LYS A 19 -9.01 -2.87 23.19
CA LYS A 19 -7.59 -3.13 23.47
C LYS A 19 -7.03 -4.22 22.54
N ARG A 20 -7.77 -5.32 22.39
CA ARG A 20 -7.39 -6.44 21.52
C ARG A 20 -7.26 -6.04 20.05
N ILE A 21 -8.16 -5.19 19.55
CA ILE A 21 -8.07 -4.71 18.17
C ILE A 21 -6.82 -3.85 17.96
N ARG A 22 -6.48 -2.99 18.92
CA ARG A 22 -5.25 -2.19 18.85
C ARG A 22 -4.01 -3.08 18.82
N GLU A 23 -3.93 -4.06 19.71
CA GLU A 23 -2.82 -5.02 19.74
C GLU A 23 -2.63 -5.75 18.39
N ILE A 24 -3.73 -6.19 17.75
CA ILE A 24 -3.66 -6.83 16.43
C ILE A 24 -3.20 -5.84 15.35
N ILE A 25 -3.70 -4.60 15.37
CA ILE A 25 -3.26 -3.56 14.44
C ILE A 25 -1.76 -3.32 14.60
N ASP A 26 -1.27 -3.16 15.82
CA ASP A 26 0.14 -2.89 16.10
C ASP A 26 1.03 -4.06 15.67
N GLN A 27 0.61 -5.29 15.91
CA GLN A 27 1.31 -6.51 15.45
C GLN A 27 1.38 -6.59 13.92
N GLU A 28 0.26 -6.36 13.23
CA GLU A 28 0.22 -6.41 11.76
C GLU A 28 1.04 -5.27 11.13
N VAL A 29 1.00 -4.07 11.72
CA VAL A 29 1.86 -2.94 11.32
C VAL A 29 3.33 -3.32 11.45
N GLU A 30 3.74 -3.89 12.58
CA GLU A 30 5.13 -4.30 12.79
C GLU A 30 5.57 -5.38 11.78
N ILE A 31 4.73 -6.38 11.50
CA ILE A 31 5.02 -7.40 10.47
C ILE A 31 5.21 -6.75 9.09
N ILE A 32 4.38 -5.77 8.74
CA ILE A 32 4.47 -5.07 7.46
C ILE A 32 5.76 -4.23 7.39
N LEU A 33 6.09 -3.52 8.47
CA LEU A 33 7.29 -2.67 8.55
C LEU A 33 8.57 -3.51 8.57
N ASP A 34 8.61 -4.62 9.32
CA ASP A 34 9.73 -5.55 9.30
C ASP A 34 9.97 -6.04 7.86
N ASN A 35 8.92 -6.38 7.12
CA ASN A 35 9.01 -6.78 5.72
C ASN A 35 9.24 -5.62 4.73
N ARG A 36 9.57 -4.42 5.21
CA ARG A 36 9.85 -3.22 4.39
C ARG A 36 8.75 -3.01 3.34
N ILE A 37 7.50 -3.18 3.76
CA ILE A 37 6.26 -3.05 2.96
C ILE A 37 6.08 -4.13 1.89
N TYR A 38 7.00 -4.21 0.93
CA TYR A 38 6.85 -5.05 -0.28
C TYR A 38 7.89 -6.17 -0.39
N LYS A 39 8.66 -6.46 0.67
CA LYS A 39 9.60 -7.59 0.66
C LYS A 39 8.93 -8.86 1.21
N TYR A 40 9.45 -10.01 0.84
CA TYR A 40 9.13 -11.28 1.47
C TYR A 40 9.82 -11.38 2.85
N LEU A 41 9.42 -12.38 3.63
CA LEU A 41 10.09 -12.71 4.89
C LEU A 41 11.60 -12.89 4.67
N ARG A 42 12.37 -12.52 5.69
CA ARG A 42 13.82 -12.73 5.69
C ARG A 42 14.11 -14.22 5.51
N ALA A 43 14.93 -14.53 4.50
CA ALA A 43 15.43 -15.87 4.29
C ALA A 43 16.48 -16.26 5.36
N PRO A 44 16.79 -17.54 5.55
CA PRO A 44 17.77 -17.99 6.54
C PRO A 44 19.16 -17.36 6.38
N ASP A 45 19.53 -16.99 5.15
CA ASP A 45 20.78 -16.30 4.81
C ASP A 45 20.76 -14.78 5.10
N GLY A 46 19.66 -14.27 5.67
CA GLY A 46 19.47 -12.85 5.98
C GLY A 46 18.98 -11.99 4.81
N SER A 47 18.93 -12.54 3.60
CA SER A 47 18.48 -11.83 2.40
C SER A 47 16.96 -11.65 2.39
N ARG A 48 16.50 -10.69 1.57
CA ARG A 48 15.08 -10.45 1.32
C ARG A 48 14.84 -10.25 -0.16
N LYS A 49 13.84 -10.96 -0.68
CA LYS A 49 13.38 -10.80 -2.06
C LYS A 49 12.24 -9.79 -2.10
N ASP A 50 12.22 -8.97 -3.13
CA ASP A 50 11.10 -8.06 -3.40
C ASP A 50 9.91 -8.82 -4.00
N LYS A 51 8.70 -8.45 -3.58
CA LYS A 51 7.45 -8.85 -4.25
C LYS A 51 7.31 -7.99 -5.50
N ALA A 52 7.85 -8.46 -6.63
CA ALA A 52 7.83 -7.72 -7.89
C ALA A 52 6.43 -7.22 -8.30
N GLY A 53 5.38 -7.99 -8.00
CA GLY A 53 3.99 -7.57 -8.22
C GLY A 53 3.56 -6.34 -7.43
N TRP A 54 4.07 -6.18 -6.21
CA TRP A 54 3.70 -5.07 -5.33
C TRP A 54 4.33 -3.74 -5.75
N LYS A 55 5.30 -3.77 -6.67
CA LYS A 55 5.89 -2.57 -7.27
C LYS A 55 5.10 -2.00 -8.43
N ARG A 56 4.06 -2.72 -8.90
CA ARG A 56 3.19 -2.27 -9.99
C ARG A 56 1.86 -1.82 -9.39
N PHE A 57 1.70 -0.50 -9.27
CA PHE A 57 0.48 0.04 -8.67
C PHE A 57 -0.75 -0.29 -9.52
N GLY A 58 -1.79 -0.78 -8.85
CA GLY A 58 -2.97 -1.32 -9.51
C GLY A 58 -4.29 -0.92 -8.88
N PHE A 59 -5.34 -1.00 -9.69
CA PHE A 59 -6.71 -0.75 -9.28
C PHE A 59 -7.70 -1.48 -10.20
N PRO A 60 -8.80 -2.05 -9.67
CA PRO A 60 -9.07 -2.25 -8.24
C PRO A 60 -8.21 -3.37 -7.64
N MET A 61 -8.07 -3.38 -6.31
CA MET A 61 -7.28 -4.38 -5.59
C MET A 61 -8.20 -5.42 -4.92
N PHE A 62 -8.16 -6.67 -5.38
CA PHE A 62 -8.91 -7.78 -4.78
C PHE A 62 -8.06 -8.55 -3.76
N TYR A 63 -7.70 -9.79 -4.05
CA TYR A 63 -6.91 -10.65 -3.16
C TYR A 63 -5.44 -10.23 -3.08
N GLN A 64 -4.92 -9.58 -4.13
CA GLN A 64 -3.58 -9.03 -4.15
C GLN A 64 -3.56 -7.64 -3.50
N SER A 65 -2.37 -7.29 -3.01
CA SER A 65 -2.03 -5.96 -2.50
C SER A 65 -0.81 -5.46 -3.26
N ASP A 66 -0.60 -4.15 -3.23
CA ASP A 66 0.60 -3.50 -3.73
C ASP A 66 1.17 -2.57 -2.66
N ALA A 67 2.36 -2.03 -2.88
CA ALA A 67 3.02 -1.14 -1.93
C ALA A 67 2.19 0.13 -1.66
N LEU A 68 1.53 0.69 -2.68
CA LEU A 68 0.75 1.92 -2.54
C LEU A 68 -0.47 1.73 -1.64
N GLU A 69 -1.15 0.58 -1.77
CA GLU A 69 -2.26 0.17 -0.92
C GLU A 69 -1.87 0.09 0.56
N VAL A 70 -0.69 -0.47 0.82
CA VAL A 70 -0.16 -0.63 2.17
C VAL A 70 0.28 0.70 2.75
N LEU A 71 0.98 1.53 1.98
CA LEU A 71 1.37 2.88 2.41
C LEU A 71 0.15 3.75 2.75
N ASP A 72 -0.90 3.69 1.93
CA ASP A 72 -2.15 4.43 2.18
C ASP A 72 -2.85 3.99 3.47
N LEU A 73 -2.75 2.69 3.79
CA LEU A 73 -3.24 2.13 5.05
C LEU A 73 -2.39 2.57 6.25
N LEU A 74 -1.05 2.46 6.16
CA LEU A 74 -0.13 2.83 7.24
C LEU A 74 -0.19 4.32 7.55
N THR A 75 -0.09 5.17 6.53
CA THR A 75 -0.21 6.63 6.70
C THR A 75 -1.59 7.03 7.20
N GLY A 76 -2.66 6.33 6.81
CA GLY A 76 -4.00 6.54 7.35
C GLY A 76 -4.16 6.11 8.82
N LEU A 77 -3.28 5.24 9.31
CA LEU A 77 -3.15 4.88 10.72
C LEU A 77 -2.23 5.85 11.50
N GLU A 78 -1.65 6.85 10.83
CA GLU A 78 -0.62 7.78 11.36
C GLU A 78 0.68 7.06 11.76
N VAL A 79 1.03 5.99 11.05
CA VAL A 79 2.32 5.32 11.21
C VAL A 79 3.39 6.09 10.43
N HIS A 80 4.44 6.48 11.14
CA HIS A 80 5.65 7.09 10.59
C HIS A 80 6.86 6.28 11.05
N ASP A 81 7.55 5.65 10.11
CA ASP A 81 8.69 4.77 10.38
C ASP A 81 9.67 4.81 9.20
N GLU A 82 10.97 4.82 9.48
CA GLU A 82 12.04 4.85 8.47
C GLU A 82 11.99 3.64 7.51
N ARG A 83 11.42 2.50 7.95
CA ARG A 83 11.27 1.28 7.15
C ARG A 83 10.28 1.45 5.99
N MET A 84 9.51 2.55 5.98
CA MET A 84 8.60 2.92 4.89
C MET A 84 9.32 3.61 3.73
N GLN A 85 10.55 4.15 3.93
CA GLN A 85 11.23 5.02 2.97
C GLN A 85 11.38 4.38 1.59
N ASP A 86 11.86 3.13 1.51
CA ASP A 86 12.00 2.38 0.24
C ASP A 86 10.70 2.38 -0.58
N ALA A 87 9.55 2.26 0.09
CA ALA A 87 8.24 2.22 -0.56
C ALA A 87 7.74 3.63 -0.93
N ILE A 88 8.07 4.66 -0.15
CA ILE A 88 7.79 6.06 -0.48
C ILE A 88 8.60 6.49 -1.70
N ASP A 89 9.89 6.16 -1.75
CA ASP A 89 10.77 6.42 -2.89
C ASP A 89 10.24 5.74 -4.16
N LEU A 90 9.72 4.51 -4.03
CA LEU A 90 9.05 3.84 -5.12
C LEU A 90 7.83 4.65 -5.63
N VAL A 91 7.03 5.27 -4.76
CA VAL A 91 5.92 6.14 -5.18
C VAL A 91 6.46 7.36 -5.93
N ILE A 92 7.50 8.01 -5.41
CA ILE A 92 8.08 9.24 -5.98
C ILE A 92 8.72 8.99 -7.34
N VAL A 93 9.58 7.97 -7.46
CA VAL A 93 10.26 7.62 -8.71
C VAL A 93 9.26 7.22 -9.81
N ASN A 94 8.08 6.72 -9.44
CA ASN A 94 7.03 6.39 -10.39
C ASN A 94 6.09 7.55 -10.74
N ARG A 95 6.33 8.77 -10.21
CA ARG A 95 5.58 9.98 -10.56
C ARG A 95 5.97 10.46 -11.96
N PRO A 96 5.07 10.45 -12.96
CA PRO A 96 5.39 10.98 -14.28
C PRO A 96 5.42 12.51 -14.27
N GLU A 97 5.93 13.10 -15.35
CA GLU A 97 6.05 14.56 -15.51
C GLU A 97 4.71 15.30 -15.35
N ASP A 98 3.62 14.69 -15.81
CA ASP A 98 2.26 15.26 -15.69
C ASP A 98 1.64 15.08 -14.29
N GLY A 99 2.38 14.48 -13.35
CA GLY A 99 1.97 14.24 -11.97
C GLY A 99 0.90 13.15 -11.80
N LYS A 100 0.63 12.33 -12.82
CA LYS A 100 -0.42 11.30 -12.77
C LYS A 100 0.16 9.90 -12.92
N TRP A 101 0.01 9.08 -11.88
CA TRP A 101 0.54 7.72 -11.88
C TRP A 101 -0.21 6.81 -12.85
N LEU A 102 0.53 5.90 -13.49
CA LEU A 102 -0.02 4.95 -14.45
C LEU A 102 -0.70 3.76 -13.77
N LEU A 103 -1.77 3.24 -14.39
CA LEU A 103 -2.37 1.95 -14.02
C LEU A 103 -1.49 0.78 -14.51
N LYS A 104 -0.58 0.28 -13.68
CA LYS A 104 0.37 -0.78 -14.09
C LYS A 104 -0.20 -2.20 -13.91
N ASP A 105 -1.10 -2.39 -12.96
CA ASP A 105 -1.81 -3.66 -12.75
C ASP A 105 -3.33 -3.46 -12.66
N THR A 106 -4.10 -4.40 -13.21
CA THR A 106 -5.58 -4.31 -13.24
C THR A 106 -6.20 -5.68 -13.47
N PHE A 107 -7.46 -5.81 -13.04
CA PHE A 107 -8.32 -6.96 -13.27
C PHE A 107 -9.30 -6.76 -14.43
N ASN A 108 -9.09 -5.75 -15.29
CA ASN A 108 -9.88 -5.58 -16.52
C ASN A 108 -9.94 -6.89 -17.31
N GLY A 109 -11.11 -7.18 -17.89
CA GLY A 109 -11.45 -8.46 -18.52
C GLY A 109 -11.82 -9.60 -17.55
N LYS A 110 -11.74 -9.37 -16.23
CA LYS A 110 -12.13 -10.36 -15.18
C LYS A 110 -13.21 -9.82 -14.23
N MET A 111 -13.81 -8.69 -14.57
CA MET A 111 -14.83 -7.99 -13.80
C MET A 111 -16.05 -7.71 -14.70
N LEU A 112 -17.16 -7.26 -14.11
CA LEU A 112 -18.36 -6.86 -14.87
C LEU A 112 -18.13 -5.66 -15.78
N CYS A 113 -17.15 -4.81 -15.44
CA CYS A 113 -16.72 -3.70 -16.27
C CYS A 113 -15.23 -3.42 -16.06
N ASP A 114 -14.61 -2.84 -17.08
CA ASP A 114 -13.23 -2.39 -17.01
C ASP A 114 -13.14 -1.01 -16.35
N ILE A 115 -12.10 -0.82 -15.53
CA ILE A 115 -11.79 0.47 -14.91
C ILE A 115 -10.49 1.00 -15.49
N GLU A 116 -10.60 2.15 -16.17
CA GLU A 116 -9.48 2.86 -16.81
C GLU A 116 -8.68 1.96 -17.78
N VAL A 117 -7.61 2.50 -18.37
CA VAL A 117 -6.81 1.77 -19.38
C VAL A 117 -5.44 1.44 -18.79
N LYS A 118 -5.03 0.17 -18.91
CA LYS A 118 -3.71 -0.27 -18.45
C LYS A 118 -2.61 0.55 -19.14
N TYR A 119 -1.63 0.96 -18.35
CA TYR A 119 -0.51 1.84 -18.74
C TYR A 119 -0.90 3.26 -19.17
N LYS A 120 -2.12 3.72 -18.85
CA LYS A 120 -2.51 5.13 -18.94
C LYS A 120 -2.59 5.77 -17.55
N PRO A 121 -2.53 7.11 -17.45
CA PRO A 121 -2.75 7.82 -16.20
C PRO A 121 -4.05 7.39 -15.51
N SER A 122 -3.96 7.07 -14.22
CA SER A 122 -5.08 6.59 -13.40
C SER A 122 -5.45 7.61 -12.34
N LYS A 123 -6.74 7.95 -12.26
CA LYS A 123 -7.27 8.82 -11.20
C LYS A 123 -7.15 8.14 -9.84
N TRP A 124 -7.39 6.83 -9.78
CA TRP A 124 -7.36 6.07 -8.53
C TRP A 124 -5.96 5.91 -7.96
N ILE A 125 -4.97 5.58 -8.80
CA ILE A 125 -3.58 5.49 -8.37
C ILE A 125 -3.06 6.87 -7.98
N THR A 126 -3.35 7.90 -8.79
CA THR A 126 -2.91 9.27 -8.52
C THR A 126 -3.48 9.79 -7.19
N LEU A 127 -4.78 9.59 -6.94
CA LEU A 127 -5.40 10.01 -5.67
C LEU A 127 -4.73 9.34 -4.46
N ARG A 128 -4.47 8.03 -4.52
CA ARG A 128 -3.81 7.31 -3.43
C ARG A 128 -2.38 7.77 -3.24
N ALA A 129 -1.62 7.94 -4.33
CA ALA A 129 -0.24 8.42 -4.29
C ALA A 129 -0.15 9.80 -3.64
N LEU A 130 -0.96 10.76 -4.12
CA LEU A 130 -1.00 12.11 -3.54
C LEU A 130 -1.40 12.07 -2.06
N ARG A 131 -2.39 11.26 -1.69
CA ARG A 131 -2.83 11.13 -0.30
C ARG A 131 -1.74 10.53 0.61
N VAL A 132 -1.00 9.54 0.13
CA VAL A 132 0.14 8.95 0.84
C VAL A 132 1.22 9.99 1.05
N LEU A 133 1.66 10.65 -0.03
CA LEU A 133 2.75 11.64 0.02
C LEU A 133 2.39 12.80 0.94
N ARG A 134 1.17 13.32 0.81
CA ARG A 134 0.66 14.40 1.66
C ARG A 134 0.73 14.03 3.15
N ARG A 135 0.17 12.87 3.53
CA ARG A 135 0.21 12.39 4.92
C ARG A 135 1.62 12.11 5.42
N TYR A 136 2.49 11.59 4.55
CA TYR A 136 3.85 11.23 4.92
C TYR A 136 4.73 12.46 5.19
N TYR A 137 4.60 13.51 4.37
CA TYR A 137 5.38 14.75 4.51
C TYR A 137 4.71 15.82 5.37
N GLY A 138 3.44 15.65 5.75
CA GLY A 138 2.74 16.57 6.65
C GLY A 138 2.19 17.84 5.97
N GLU A 139 1.86 17.75 4.67
CA GLU A 139 1.21 18.84 3.89
C GLU A 139 -0.32 18.80 3.97
#